data_AF-A0AAN0MCQ3-F1
#
_entry.id   AF-A0AAN0MCQ3-F1
#
_cell.length_a   1.000
_cell.length_b   1.000
_cell.length_c   1.000
_cell.angle_alpha   90.00
_cell.angle_beta   90.00
_cell.angle_gamma   90.00
#
_symmetry.space_group_name_H-M   'P 1'
#
loop_
_entity.id
_entity.type
_entity.pdbx_description
1 polymer ?
#
loop_
_entity_poly.entity_id
_entity_poly.type
_entity_poly.pdbx_seq_one_letter_code
_entity_poly.pdbx_strand_id
1 'polypeptide(L)'
;MSEAQTDGQTALIARCNTFIEQTKAGIDWVKLEENAETVGVQRESIERNFRRSIRRAGKLRDAAGTNMAVSVFGPSQNGKSFLVSVLARPENKPLISAFNDPDGALSYIRDINPAGEGESTGLVTRFTMERGQTPAGYPIMLQMLTVSDMVQTIGNTFFMDGDQSEQSPEVSDIAAHVGKFADRAKAGGLTNNGLTEDDVWEIADYVERNFKSYAYANALAPFWPEAAKIAPALPLADLGSFFAIVWGNHKEFTQVFQRLVEGLSKIGFATTAYAPMAALVPRQSSIIDVAQLYLLDKDDTSMLELSLPDGQTMSLQRSVVSALTAEFVLPMQDLPDPMFQQTDLLDFPGARNRFSDPLERTFVDPEGGIGRLLLRGKVAYLFDRYVEDQKINAMLLCIRDSNMDTIDLPRLIENWIGLTQGQPRRCASRPPASCFLS
;
A
#
# COMPACT_ATOMS: atom_id res chain seq x y z
N MET A 1 21.03 11.83 -7.22
CA MET A 1 20.61 12.77 -6.17
C MET A 1 20.14 14.03 -6.87
N SER A 2 18.84 14.30 -6.93
CA SER A 2 18.31 15.50 -7.55
C SER A 2 18.62 16.71 -6.66
N GLU A 3 19.18 17.77 -7.25
CA GLU A 3 19.57 19.05 -6.63
C GLU A 3 18.37 19.92 -6.19
N ALA A 4 17.21 19.31 -5.92
CA ALA A 4 15.94 20.03 -5.73
C ALA A 4 15.30 19.86 -4.35
N GLN A 5 16.02 19.34 -3.35
CA GLN A 5 15.53 19.45 -1.96
C GLN A 5 15.67 20.91 -1.52
N THR A 6 14.53 21.56 -1.29
CA THR A 6 14.51 22.91 -0.72
C THR A 6 15.10 22.88 0.69
N ASP A 7 15.76 23.96 1.13
CA ASP A 7 16.29 24.09 2.50
C ASP A 7 15.26 23.71 3.59
N GLY A 8 13.97 23.96 3.32
CA GLY A 8 12.86 23.58 4.18
C GLY A 8 12.62 22.06 4.28
N GLN A 9 12.71 21.31 3.17
CA GLN A 9 12.56 19.85 3.17
C GLN A 9 13.71 19.19 3.93
N THR A 10 14.95 19.61 3.67
CA THR A 10 16.13 19.09 4.38
C THR A 10 16.03 19.35 5.88
N ALA A 11 15.59 20.55 6.28
CA ALA A 11 15.36 20.87 7.69
C ALA A 11 14.24 20.02 8.32
N LEU A 12 13.16 19.75 7.59
CA LEU A 12 12.06 18.90 8.08
C LEU A 12 12.51 17.44 8.26
N ILE A 13 13.24 16.88 7.29
CA ILE A 13 13.83 15.54 7.38
C ILE A 13 14.74 15.43 8.60
N ALA A 14 15.62 16.41 8.81
CA ALA A 14 16.52 16.45 9.96
C ALA A 14 15.74 16.49 11.28
N ARG A 15 14.69 17.31 11.39
CA ARG A 15 13.83 17.37 12.58
C ARG A 15 13.12 16.04 12.86
N CYS A 16 12.61 15.37 11.83
CA CYS A 16 12.00 14.05 11.97
C CYS A 16 13.03 13.02 12.46
N ASN A 17 14.25 13.03 11.94
CA ASN A 17 15.33 12.14 12.41
C ASN A 17 15.66 12.39 13.89
N THR A 18 15.88 13.64 14.29
CA THR A 18 16.13 13.98 15.70
C THR A 18 15.00 13.53 16.61
N PHE A 19 13.74 13.74 16.19
CA PHE A 19 12.58 13.30 16.97
C PHE A 19 12.54 11.77 17.10
N ILE A 20 12.81 11.03 16.02
CA ILE A 20 12.89 9.56 16.05
C ILE A 20 13.99 9.10 17.02
N GLU A 21 15.19 9.67 16.95
CA GLU A 21 16.31 9.30 17.82
C GLU A 21 16.00 9.58 19.30
N GLN A 22 15.45 10.77 19.61
CA GLN A 22 15.07 11.12 20.97
C GLN A 22 13.94 10.24 21.50
N THR A 23 12.98 9.87 20.65
CA THR A 23 11.88 8.98 21.04
C THR A 23 12.37 7.55 21.27
N LYS A 24 13.35 7.06 20.50
CA LYS A 24 14.03 5.79 20.75
C LYS A 24 14.76 5.79 22.09
N ALA A 25 15.50 6.85 22.39
CA ALA A 25 16.14 7.01 23.71
C ALA A 25 15.09 7.06 24.84
N GLY A 26 13.90 7.62 24.58
CA GLY A 26 12.76 7.57 25.50
C GLY A 26 12.24 6.15 25.73
N ILE A 27 12.14 5.31 24.69
CA ILE A 27 11.81 3.89 24.84
C ILE A 27 12.87 3.18 25.68
N ASP A 28 14.15 3.40 25.39
CA ASP A 28 15.25 2.79 26.15
C ASP A 28 15.18 3.19 27.62
N TRP A 29 14.93 4.46 27.93
CA TRP A 29 14.73 4.95 29.29
C TRP A 29 13.54 4.28 29.99
N VAL A 30 12.39 4.16 29.32
CA VAL A 30 11.19 3.46 29.82
C VAL A 30 11.47 1.96 30.05
N LYS A 31 12.39 1.37 29.32
CA LYS A 31 12.79 -0.04 29.43
C LYS A 31 13.80 -0.32 30.54
N LEU A 32 14.44 0.69 31.13
CA LEU A 32 15.34 0.47 32.26
C LEU A 32 14.56 0.13 33.54
N GLU A 33 15.01 -0.89 34.27
CA GLU A 33 14.33 -1.34 35.49
C GLU A 33 14.36 -0.31 36.62
N GLU A 34 15.40 0.52 36.68
CA GLU A 34 15.48 1.64 37.63
C GLU A 34 14.34 2.66 37.45
N ASN A 35 13.75 2.74 36.26
CA ASN A 35 12.65 3.66 35.95
C ASN A 35 11.28 2.98 36.04
N ALA A 36 11.22 1.67 36.30
CA ALA A 36 9.98 0.89 36.30
C ALA A 36 8.93 1.43 37.28
N GLU A 37 9.34 1.85 38.48
CA GLU A 37 8.44 2.46 39.47
C GLU A 37 7.92 3.82 39.01
N THR A 38 8.71 4.59 38.25
CA THR A 38 8.33 5.93 37.78
C THR A 38 7.25 5.86 36.71
N VAL A 39 7.35 4.91 35.77
CA VAL A 39 6.36 4.70 34.71
C VAL A 39 5.17 3.85 35.16
N GLY A 40 5.40 2.96 36.14
CA GLY A 40 4.40 2.09 36.73
C GLY A 40 3.62 1.28 35.69
N VAL A 41 2.31 1.18 35.90
CA VAL A 41 1.38 0.41 35.05
C VAL A 41 1.26 0.94 33.62
N GLN A 42 1.75 2.15 33.33
CA GLN A 42 1.64 2.75 32.00
C GLN A 42 2.81 2.40 31.08
N ARG A 43 3.82 1.66 31.57
CA ARG A 43 5.04 1.33 30.82
C ARG A 43 4.77 0.84 29.40
N GLU A 44 3.93 -0.17 29.24
CA GLU A 44 3.59 -0.76 27.94
C GLU A 44 2.84 0.23 27.02
N SER A 45 1.92 1.02 27.60
CA SER A 45 1.17 2.06 26.87
C SER A 45 2.08 3.17 26.37
N ILE A 46 3.02 3.63 27.20
CA ILE A 46 4.00 4.65 26.85
C ILE A 46 4.92 4.13 25.75
N GLU A 47 5.44 2.90 25.88
CA GLU A 47 6.26 2.28 24.83
C GLU A 47 5.49 2.20 23.50
N ARG A 48 4.23 1.72 23.53
CA ARG A 48 3.39 1.63 22.32
C ARG A 48 3.19 3.00 21.67
N ASN A 49 2.95 4.04 22.48
CA ASN A 49 2.78 5.41 21.99
C ASN A 49 4.07 5.95 21.35
N PHE A 50 5.23 5.74 21.97
CA PHE A 50 6.52 6.12 21.41
C PHE A 50 6.82 5.41 20.09
N ARG A 51 6.56 4.10 19.99
CA ARG A 51 6.70 3.35 18.75
C ARG A 51 5.79 3.89 17.65
N ARG A 52 4.51 4.18 17.96
CA ARG A 52 3.58 4.81 17.03
C ARG A 52 4.07 6.19 16.57
N SER A 53 4.62 7.00 17.48
CA SER A 53 5.21 8.30 17.16
C SER A 53 6.45 8.18 16.26
N ILE A 54 7.32 7.18 16.50
CA ILE A 54 8.47 6.89 15.63
C ILE A 54 8.00 6.51 14.23
N ARG A 55 7.05 5.57 14.09
CA ARG A 55 6.49 5.19 12.79
C ARG A 55 5.93 6.40 12.05
N ARG A 56 5.13 7.23 12.74
CA ARG A 56 4.55 8.45 12.16
C ARG A 56 5.64 9.43 11.70
N ALA A 57 6.66 9.68 12.52
CA ALA A 57 7.76 10.56 12.15
C ALA A 57 8.59 10.00 10.98
N GLY A 58 8.75 8.68 10.88
CA GLY A 58 9.38 8.01 9.74
C GLY A 58 8.63 8.26 8.44
N LYS A 59 7.30 8.05 8.44
CA LYS A 59 6.44 8.36 7.29
C LYS A 59 6.54 9.82 6.86
N LEU A 60 6.50 10.76 7.81
CA LEU A 60 6.64 12.19 7.54
C LEU A 60 8.02 12.56 6.97
N ARG A 61 9.08 11.96 7.50
CA ARG A 61 10.44 12.12 6.97
C ARG A 61 10.52 11.66 5.53
N ASP A 62 9.98 10.49 5.24
CA ASP A 62 10.04 9.90 3.90
C ASP A 62 9.21 10.74 2.91
N ALA A 63 8.02 11.19 3.30
CA ALA A 63 7.19 12.09 2.52
C ALA A 63 7.90 13.44 2.24
N ALA A 64 8.59 14.00 3.22
CA ALA A 64 9.37 15.23 3.05
C ALA A 64 10.56 15.06 2.09
N GLY A 65 11.06 13.83 1.92
CA GLY A 65 12.13 13.48 0.99
C GLY A 65 11.68 13.23 -0.44
N THR A 66 10.37 13.16 -0.69
CA THR A 66 9.78 12.98 -2.02
C THR A 66 9.18 14.27 -2.55
N ASN A 67 9.04 14.38 -3.87
CA ASN A 67 8.29 15.48 -4.47
C ASN A 67 6.85 15.49 -3.96
N MET A 68 6.32 16.69 -3.77
CA MET A 68 4.91 16.89 -3.50
C MET A 68 4.10 16.29 -4.65
N ALA A 69 2.96 15.68 -4.36
CA ALA A 69 2.16 15.03 -5.37
C ALA A 69 0.70 15.48 -5.38
N VAL A 70 0.20 15.69 -6.58
CA VAL A 70 -1.23 15.84 -6.87
C VAL A 70 -1.77 14.47 -7.26
N SER A 71 -2.81 13.98 -6.59
CA SER A 71 -3.48 12.75 -7.00
C SER A 71 -4.69 13.03 -7.87
N VAL A 72 -4.95 12.16 -8.84
CA VAL A 72 -6.23 12.07 -9.53
C VAL A 72 -6.97 10.86 -8.97
N PHE A 73 -8.10 11.12 -8.33
CA PHE A 73 -8.87 10.08 -7.65
C PHE A 73 -10.35 10.15 -8.03
N GLY A 74 -11.04 9.01 -7.98
CA GLY A 74 -12.46 8.95 -8.27
C GLY A 74 -12.96 7.54 -8.58
N PRO A 75 -14.28 7.40 -8.80
CA PRO A 75 -14.91 6.13 -9.10
C PRO A 75 -14.35 5.43 -10.31
N SER A 76 -14.74 4.17 -10.41
CA SER A 76 -14.40 3.32 -11.52
C SER A 76 -14.79 3.95 -12.87
N GLN A 77 -13.94 3.92 -13.91
CA GLN A 77 -14.30 4.26 -15.31
C GLN A 77 -14.63 5.73 -15.60
N ASN A 78 -14.32 6.68 -14.71
CA ASN A 78 -14.67 8.09 -14.90
C ASN A 78 -13.73 8.91 -15.81
N GLY A 79 -12.85 8.27 -16.60
CA GLY A 79 -11.91 8.97 -17.47
C GLY A 79 -10.68 9.54 -16.74
N LYS A 80 -10.35 9.02 -15.54
CA LYS A 80 -9.19 9.43 -14.73
C LYS A 80 -7.88 9.43 -15.51
N SER A 81 -7.53 8.30 -16.13
CA SER A 81 -6.29 8.19 -16.90
C SER A 81 -6.26 9.10 -18.14
N PHE A 82 -7.44 9.44 -18.70
CA PHE A 82 -7.54 10.46 -19.74
C PHE A 82 -7.27 11.86 -19.18
N LEU A 83 -7.88 12.24 -18.06
CA LEU A 83 -7.61 13.51 -17.38
C LEU A 83 -6.13 13.64 -17.00
N VAL A 84 -5.54 12.58 -16.43
CA VAL A 84 -4.10 12.50 -16.15
C VAL A 84 -3.28 12.75 -17.41
N SER A 85 -3.63 12.09 -18.53
CA SER A 85 -2.91 12.29 -19.79
C SER A 85 -3.05 13.70 -20.36
N VAL A 86 -4.15 14.41 -20.07
CA VAL A 86 -4.35 15.81 -20.48
C VAL A 86 -3.55 16.76 -19.60
N LEU A 87 -3.48 16.51 -18.29
CA LEU A 87 -2.72 17.32 -17.34
C LEU A 87 -1.21 17.15 -17.50
N ALA A 88 -0.76 15.92 -17.77
CA ALA A 88 0.64 15.58 -17.87
C ALA A 88 1.23 15.67 -19.28
N ARG A 89 0.43 15.97 -20.31
CA ARG A 89 0.97 16.15 -21.68
C ARG A 89 1.32 17.61 -21.97
N PRO A 90 2.34 17.86 -22.82
CA PRO A 90 2.55 19.18 -23.40
C PRO A 90 1.37 19.59 -24.29
N GLU A 91 1.15 20.90 -24.45
CA GLU A 91 -0.02 21.50 -25.11
C GLU A 91 -0.41 20.84 -26.46
N ASN A 92 0.57 20.45 -27.28
CA ASN A 92 0.36 19.91 -28.62
C ASN A 92 1.01 18.54 -28.88
N LYS A 93 1.35 17.78 -27.84
CA LYS A 93 2.02 16.48 -27.97
C LYS A 93 1.37 15.43 -27.07
N PRO A 94 1.45 14.13 -27.40
CA PRO A 94 1.09 13.08 -26.47
C PRO A 94 2.03 13.06 -25.27
N LEU A 95 1.55 12.50 -24.14
CA LEU A 95 2.41 12.15 -23.00
C LEU A 95 3.30 10.97 -23.38
N ILE A 96 4.61 11.23 -23.45
CA ILE A 96 5.66 10.25 -23.78
C ILE A 96 6.57 10.03 -22.56
N SER A 97 6.89 8.77 -22.28
CA SER A 97 7.85 8.38 -21.23
C SER A 97 9.30 8.65 -21.66
N ALA A 98 10.18 8.80 -20.67
CA ALA A 98 11.62 8.93 -20.85
C ALA A 98 12.37 7.87 -20.04
N PHE A 99 11.98 6.60 -20.22
CA PHE A 99 12.71 5.48 -19.64
C PHE A 99 14.14 5.44 -20.21
N ASN A 100 15.11 5.09 -19.36
CA ASN A 100 16.52 4.99 -19.76
C ASN A 100 16.80 3.69 -20.54
N ASP A 101 16.19 3.59 -21.71
CA ASP A 101 16.22 2.44 -22.61
C ASP A 101 16.02 2.92 -24.06
N PRO A 102 16.65 2.31 -25.08
CA PRO A 102 16.45 2.68 -26.48
C PRO A 102 14.97 2.71 -26.92
N ASP A 103 14.15 1.80 -26.38
CA ASP A 103 12.71 1.71 -26.66
C ASP A 103 11.87 2.40 -25.55
N GLY A 104 12.50 3.24 -24.73
CA GLY A 104 11.93 3.87 -23.55
C GLY A 104 10.95 5.02 -23.81
N ALA A 105 10.84 5.47 -25.07
CA ALA A 105 9.92 6.53 -25.50
C ALA A 105 8.56 5.95 -25.90
N LEU A 106 7.69 5.73 -24.90
CA LEU A 106 6.37 5.14 -25.08
C LEU A 106 5.26 6.16 -24.82
N SER A 107 4.19 6.11 -25.61
CA SER A 107 2.99 6.88 -25.33
C SER A 107 2.21 6.24 -24.19
N TYR A 108 1.92 6.99 -23.13
CA TYR A 108 1.19 6.46 -21.97
C TYR A 108 -0.15 5.85 -22.38
N ILE A 109 -0.98 6.57 -23.14
CA ILE A 109 -2.33 6.12 -23.52
C ILE A 109 -2.30 4.96 -24.53
N ARG A 110 -1.37 4.99 -25.50
CA ARG A 110 -1.35 4.01 -26.59
C ARG A 110 -0.58 2.74 -26.25
N ASP A 111 0.51 2.87 -25.50
CA ASP A 111 1.51 1.80 -25.34
C ASP A 111 1.59 1.26 -23.90
N ILE A 112 1.18 2.03 -22.88
CA ILE A 112 1.31 1.63 -21.46
C ILE A 112 -0.07 1.33 -20.85
N ASN A 113 -0.90 2.36 -20.66
CA ASN A 113 -2.22 2.26 -20.05
C ASN A 113 -3.03 1.15 -20.71
N PRO A 114 -3.63 0.17 -20.01
CA PRO A 114 -4.20 -1.01 -20.68
C PRO A 114 -5.46 -0.65 -21.49
N ALA A 115 -5.84 -1.52 -22.43
CA ALA A 115 -6.95 -1.28 -23.36
C ALA A 115 -8.23 -1.96 -22.86
N GLY A 116 -9.35 -1.24 -22.80
CA GLY A 116 -10.66 -1.83 -22.52
C GLY A 116 -11.71 -0.81 -22.10
N GLU A 117 -13.00 -1.17 -22.21
CA GLU A 117 -14.13 -0.41 -21.66
C GLU A 117 -14.24 -0.53 -20.12
N GLY A 118 -13.36 -1.34 -19.50
CA GLY A 118 -13.28 -1.54 -18.05
C GLY A 118 -12.07 -0.83 -17.43
N GLU A 119 -12.10 -0.69 -16.11
CA GLU A 119 -10.95 -0.18 -15.38
C GLU A 119 -9.77 -1.11 -15.43
N SER A 120 -8.65 -0.53 -15.84
CA SER A 120 -7.55 -1.26 -16.42
C SER A 120 -6.32 -1.30 -15.50
N THR A 121 -6.21 -0.43 -14.49
CA THR A 121 -5.01 -0.33 -13.65
C THR A 121 -5.20 -0.92 -12.24
N GLY A 122 -4.24 -1.73 -11.78
CA GLY A 122 -4.25 -2.38 -10.45
C GLY A 122 -3.24 -1.83 -9.44
N LEU A 123 -2.54 -0.74 -9.78
CA LEU A 123 -1.46 -0.13 -9.00
C LEU A 123 -1.40 1.38 -9.27
N VAL A 124 -0.65 2.13 -8.46
CA VAL A 124 -0.49 3.59 -8.62
C VAL A 124 0.54 3.89 -9.71
N THR A 125 0.26 4.86 -10.57
CA THR A 125 1.25 5.39 -11.53
C THR A 125 1.73 6.76 -11.08
N ARG A 126 3.04 6.93 -10.87
CA ARG A 126 3.66 8.23 -10.58
C ARG A 126 4.26 8.82 -11.85
N PHE A 127 3.74 9.96 -12.30
CA PHE A 127 4.33 10.74 -13.39
C PHE A 127 5.24 11.81 -12.80
N THR A 128 6.48 11.84 -13.25
CA THR A 128 7.49 12.75 -12.69
C THR A 128 8.45 13.24 -13.75
N MET A 129 9.01 14.43 -13.54
CA MET A 129 10.15 14.92 -14.33
C MET A 129 11.49 14.36 -13.84
N GLU A 130 11.51 13.70 -12.67
CA GLU A 130 12.72 13.08 -12.15
C GLU A 130 13.10 11.83 -12.94
N ARG A 131 14.31 11.84 -13.51
CA ARG A 131 14.90 10.70 -14.21
C ARG A 131 15.91 10.04 -13.29
N GLY A 132 15.40 9.22 -12.37
CA GLY A 132 16.23 8.45 -11.44
C GLY A 132 17.25 7.57 -12.19
N GLN A 133 18.34 7.24 -11.51
CA GLN A 133 19.27 6.24 -12.04
C GLN A 133 18.62 4.86 -11.93
N THR A 134 18.64 4.11 -13.03
CA THR A 134 18.11 2.75 -13.09
C THR A 134 19.20 1.80 -13.60
N PRO A 135 19.20 0.52 -13.17
CA PRO A 135 20.13 -0.47 -13.69
C PRO A 135 19.97 -0.66 -15.21
N ALA A 136 21.07 -0.92 -15.90
CA ALA A 136 21.05 -1.16 -17.34
C ALA A 136 20.14 -2.36 -17.67
N GLY A 137 19.20 -2.18 -18.61
CA GLY A 137 18.20 -3.20 -18.98
C GLY A 137 16.97 -3.27 -18.07
N TYR A 138 16.95 -2.53 -16.95
CA TYR A 138 15.82 -2.50 -16.01
C TYR A 138 15.36 -1.06 -15.75
N PRO A 139 14.80 -0.37 -16.76
CA PRO A 139 14.54 1.07 -16.69
C PRO A 139 13.29 1.44 -15.87
N ILE A 140 12.44 0.47 -15.49
CA ILE A 140 11.18 0.72 -14.80
C ILE A 140 11.37 0.52 -13.30
N MET A 141 11.24 1.58 -12.52
CA MET A 141 11.30 1.52 -11.06
C MET A 141 9.93 1.17 -10.48
N LEU A 142 9.90 0.14 -9.64
CA LEU A 142 8.73 -0.36 -8.92
C LEU A 142 8.91 -0.14 -7.41
N GLN A 143 7.90 0.43 -6.75
CA GLN A 143 7.77 0.41 -5.30
C GLN A 143 7.01 -0.85 -4.90
N MET A 144 7.61 -1.66 -4.04
CA MET A 144 7.04 -2.94 -3.62
C MET A 144 6.21 -2.77 -2.33
N LEU A 145 5.17 -3.58 -2.20
CA LEU A 145 4.41 -3.77 -0.98
C LEU A 145 5.20 -4.66 0.00
N THR A 146 4.98 -4.46 1.29
CA THR A 146 5.61 -5.24 2.36
C THR A 146 4.73 -6.41 2.80
N VAL A 147 5.25 -7.27 3.68
CA VAL A 147 4.42 -8.31 4.33
C VAL A 147 3.30 -7.69 5.15
N SER A 148 3.57 -6.56 5.84
CA SER A 148 2.57 -5.80 6.58
C SER A 148 1.44 -5.31 5.66
N ASP A 149 1.81 -4.76 4.51
CA ASP A 149 0.86 -4.29 3.50
C ASP A 149 -0.05 -5.42 3.00
N MET A 150 0.48 -6.64 2.87
CA MET A 150 -0.29 -7.82 2.46
C MET A 150 -1.28 -8.27 3.52
N VAL A 151 -0.91 -8.26 4.81
CA VAL A 151 -1.86 -8.56 5.90
C VAL A 151 -2.98 -7.51 5.93
N GLN A 152 -2.64 -6.23 5.80
CA GLN A 152 -3.63 -5.13 5.80
C GLN A 152 -4.52 -5.17 4.56
N THR A 153 -3.97 -5.49 3.39
CA THR A 153 -4.74 -5.64 2.13
C THR A 153 -5.77 -6.76 2.25
N ILE A 154 -5.36 -7.94 2.70
CA ILE A 154 -6.25 -9.10 2.81
C ILE A 154 -7.24 -8.92 3.95
N GLY A 155 -6.82 -8.37 5.09
CA GLY A 155 -7.70 -7.99 6.19
C GLY A 155 -8.75 -6.97 5.74
N ASN A 156 -8.36 -5.94 4.97
CA ASN A 156 -9.30 -4.99 4.38
C ASN A 156 -10.35 -5.68 3.51
N THR A 157 -9.92 -6.59 2.62
CA THR A 157 -10.84 -7.39 1.82
C THR A 157 -11.80 -8.18 2.72
N PHE A 158 -11.30 -8.90 3.72
CA PHE A 158 -12.15 -9.69 4.61
C PHE A 158 -13.21 -8.85 5.34
N PHE A 159 -12.83 -7.69 5.90
CA PHE A 159 -13.78 -6.85 6.63
C PHE A 159 -14.76 -6.09 5.72
N MET A 160 -14.39 -5.82 4.47
CA MET A 160 -15.17 -4.96 3.57
C MET A 160 -15.90 -5.70 2.45
N ASP A 161 -15.43 -6.87 2.05
CA ASP A 161 -16.04 -7.72 1.03
C ASP A 161 -16.58 -8.98 1.72
N GLY A 162 -17.90 -9.16 1.70
CA GLY A 162 -18.59 -10.21 2.45
C GLY A 162 -19.92 -9.75 3.03
N ASP A 163 -20.67 -10.66 3.63
CA ASP A 163 -21.95 -10.36 4.29
C ASP A 163 -21.82 -10.09 5.81
N GLN A 164 -20.58 -10.14 6.33
CA GLN A 164 -20.24 -9.93 7.74
C GLN A 164 -20.89 -10.96 8.68
N SER A 165 -21.17 -12.16 8.18
CA SER A 165 -21.78 -13.25 8.95
C SER A 165 -20.78 -14.06 9.78
N GLU A 166 -19.48 -13.81 9.62
CA GLU A 166 -18.41 -14.57 10.25
C GLU A 166 -18.40 -14.41 11.77
N GLN A 167 -18.34 -15.54 12.47
CA GLN A 167 -18.25 -15.55 13.92
C GLN A 167 -16.89 -15.04 14.38
N SER A 168 -16.92 -14.09 15.32
CA SER A 168 -15.71 -13.54 15.92
C SER A 168 -15.00 -14.60 16.75
N PRO A 169 -13.65 -14.65 16.76
CA PRO A 169 -12.91 -15.61 17.55
C PRO A 169 -13.07 -15.34 19.05
N GLU A 170 -13.20 -16.40 19.85
CA GLU A 170 -13.24 -16.28 21.31
C GLU A 170 -11.83 -16.08 21.87
N VAL A 171 -11.73 -15.51 23.08
CA VAL A 171 -10.43 -15.27 23.74
C VAL A 171 -9.65 -16.58 23.95
N SER A 172 -10.35 -17.68 24.23
CA SER A 172 -9.73 -19.01 24.34
C SER A 172 -9.15 -19.51 23.02
N ASP A 173 -9.81 -19.21 21.90
CA ASP A 173 -9.36 -19.63 20.57
C ASP A 173 -8.12 -18.84 20.16
N ILE A 174 -8.10 -17.53 20.45
CA ILE A 174 -6.92 -16.68 20.25
C ILE A 174 -5.75 -17.18 21.08
N ALA A 175 -5.95 -17.47 22.37
CA ALA A 175 -4.90 -17.97 23.24
C ALA A 175 -4.35 -19.33 22.78
N ALA A 176 -5.22 -20.25 22.35
CA ALA A 176 -4.82 -21.53 21.79
C ALA A 176 -4.03 -21.37 20.48
N HIS A 177 -4.47 -20.47 19.60
CA HIS A 177 -3.80 -20.13 18.35
C HIS A 177 -2.41 -19.56 18.60
N VAL A 178 -2.30 -18.55 19.46
CA VAL A 178 -1.02 -17.95 19.88
C VAL A 178 -0.09 -18.99 20.49
N GLY A 179 -0.59 -19.83 21.40
CA GLY A 179 0.19 -20.88 22.06
C GLY A 179 0.80 -21.87 21.06
N LYS A 180 0.06 -22.27 20.02
CA LYS A 180 0.54 -23.15 18.96
C LYS A 180 1.77 -22.61 18.21
N PHE A 181 1.85 -21.29 18.02
CA PHE A 181 2.94 -20.65 17.27
C PHE A 181 4.07 -20.13 18.16
N ALA A 182 3.82 -19.90 19.46
CA ALA A 182 4.85 -19.46 20.40
C ALA A 182 6.04 -20.43 20.47
N ASP A 183 5.77 -21.75 20.44
CA ASP A 183 6.83 -22.75 20.45
C ASP A 183 7.59 -22.81 19.11
N ARG A 184 6.89 -22.58 17.99
CA ARG A 184 7.52 -22.50 16.66
C ARG A 184 8.45 -21.29 16.54
N ALA A 185 8.04 -20.15 17.05
CA ALA A 185 8.85 -18.93 17.07
C ALA A 185 10.15 -19.12 17.87
N LYS A 186 10.09 -19.83 19.02
CA LYS A 186 11.29 -20.16 19.79
C LYS A 186 12.24 -21.11 19.04
N ALA A 187 11.68 -22.04 18.26
CA ALA A 187 12.44 -23.02 17.48
C ALA A 187 12.99 -22.46 16.16
N GLY A 188 12.35 -21.43 15.59
CA GLY A 188 12.65 -20.90 14.25
C GLY A 188 14.01 -20.22 14.09
N GLY A 189 14.63 -19.77 15.20
CA GLY A 189 15.88 -18.99 15.14
C GLY A 189 15.70 -17.60 14.50
N LEU A 190 16.80 -16.90 14.22
CA LEU A 190 16.76 -15.60 13.56
C LEU A 190 16.48 -15.78 12.06
N THR A 191 15.21 -15.87 11.67
CA THR A 191 14.79 -15.87 10.26
C THR A 191 14.29 -14.50 9.84
N ASN A 192 14.91 -13.87 8.84
CA ASN A 192 14.33 -12.67 8.23
C ASN A 192 13.08 -13.08 7.44
N ASN A 193 11.91 -12.66 7.91
CA ASN A 193 10.62 -12.93 7.28
C ASN A 193 9.90 -11.65 6.80
N GLY A 194 10.62 -10.52 6.80
CA GLY A 194 10.11 -9.23 6.35
C GLY A 194 9.17 -8.53 7.34
N LEU A 195 9.03 -9.02 8.59
CA LEU A 195 8.25 -8.37 9.63
C LEU A 195 9.12 -8.00 10.84
N THR A 196 8.82 -6.85 11.41
CA THR A 196 9.28 -6.39 12.71
C THR A 196 8.12 -6.30 13.70
N GLU A 197 8.43 -6.14 14.99
CA GLU A 197 7.41 -5.88 16.02
C GLU A 197 6.55 -4.65 15.66
N ASP A 198 7.19 -3.60 15.13
CA ASP A 198 6.52 -2.36 14.77
C ASP A 198 5.56 -2.53 13.58
N ASP A 199 5.90 -3.43 12.63
CA ASP A 199 5.03 -3.76 11.49
C ASP A 199 3.74 -4.44 11.96
N VAL A 200 3.81 -5.33 12.96
CA VAL A 200 2.64 -6.00 13.52
C VAL A 200 1.75 -5.01 14.27
N TRP A 201 2.36 -4.07 15.00
CA TRP A 201 1.61 -2.99 15.62
C TRP A 201 0.96 -2.04 14.60
N GLU A 202 1.59 -1.84 13.44
CA GLU A 202 0.97 -1.08 12.34
C GLU A 202 -0.24 -1.80 11.77
N ILE A 203 -0.18 -3.13 11.58
CA ILE A 203 -1.34 -3.94 11.22
C ILE A 203 -2.47 -3.77 12.25
N ALA A 204 -2.14 -3.91 13.54
CA ALA A 204 -3.10 -3.77 14.64
C ALA A 204 -3.77 -2.38 14.61
N ASP A 205 -2.97 -1.32 14.51
CA ASP A 205 -3.45 0.06 14.45
C ASP A 205 -4.35 0.30 13.22
N TYR A 206 -4.03 -0.30 12.06
CA TYR A 206 -4.86 -0.24 10.87
C TYR A 206 -6.22 -0.91 11.08
N VAL A 207 -6.23 -2.12 11.65
CA VAL A 207 -7.46 -2.87 11.93
C VAL A 207 -8.32 -2.14 12.96
N GLU A 208 -7.73 -1.70 14.08
CA GLU A 208 -8.42 -0.96 15.13
C GLU A 208 -9.02 0.35 14.61
N ARG A 209 -8.28 1.11 13.79
CA ARG A 209 -8.78 2.40 13.30
C ARG A 209 -9.89 2.25 12.27
N ASN A 210 -9.70 1.37 11.28
CA ASN A 210 -10.57 1.28 10.11
C ASN A 210 -11.79 0.37 10.34
N PHE A 211 -11.68 -0.60 11.26
CA PHE A 211 -12.71 -1.61 11.50
C PHE A 211 -13.21 -1.65 12.96
N LYS A 212 -13.02 -0.60 13.76
CA LYS A 212 -13.54 -0.52 15.15
C LYS A 212 -15.03 -0.83 15.31
N SER A 213 -15.85 -0.63 14.28
CA SER A 213 -17.29 -0.93 14.33
C SER A 213 -17.61 -2.41 14.15
N TYR A 214 -16.64 -3.23 13.74
CA TYR A 214 -16.80 -4.65 13.46
C TYR A 214 -16.50 -5.47 14.70
N ALA A 215 -17.42 -6.34 15.11
CA ALA A 215 -17.24 -7.19 16.29
C ALA A 215 -15.97 -8.07 16.17
N TYR A 216 -15.74 -8.62 14.97
CA TYR A 216 -14.58 -9.46 14.67
C TYR A 216 -13.26 -8.70 14.89
N ALA A 217 -13.15 -7.46 14.41
CA ALA A 217 -11.95 -6.65 14.61
C ALA A 217 -11.68 -6.35 16.10
N ASN A 218 -12.72 -6.08 16.88
CA ASN A 218 -12.59 -5.87 18.33
C ASN A 218 -12.18 -7.14 19.07
N ALA A 219 -12.68 -8.30 18.63
CA ALA A 219 -12.33 -9.60 19.21
C ALA A 219 -10.84 -9.93 19.05
N LEU A 220 -10.17 -9.42 18.00
CA LEU A 220 -8.73 -9.58 17.78
C LEU A 220 -7.84 -8.76 18.73
N ALA A 221 -8.37 -7.86 19.57
CA ALA A 221 -7.55 -7.01 20.43
C ALA A 221 -6.51 -7.78 21.31
N PRO A 222 -6.84 -8.95 21.91
CA PRO A 222 -5.87 -9.74 22.68
C PRO A 222 -4.80 -10.44 21.82
N PHE A 223 -5.00 -10.57 20.51
CA PHE A 223 -4.05 -11.22 19.61
C PHE A 223 -2.81 -10.35 19.35
N TRP A 224 -3.00 -9.04 19.17
CA TRP A 224 -1.93 -8.14 18.71
C TRP A 224 -0.69 -8.06 19.58
N PRO A 225 -0.79 -7.97 20.94
CA PRO A 225 0.40 -7.92 21.79
C PRO A 225 1.28 -9.17 21.67
N GLU A 226 0.66 -10.35 21.52
CA GLU A 226 1.38 -11.61 21.37
C GLU A 226 1.89 -11.79 19.94
N ALA A 227 1.10 -11.37 18.94
CA ALA A 227 1.51 -11.36 17.54
C ALA A 227 2.75 -10.51 17.29
N ALA A 228 2.86 -9.35 17.94
CA ALA A 228 4.02 -8.46 17.80
C ALA A 228 5.32 -9.13 18.26
N LYS A 229 5.25 -10.06 19.22
CA LYS A 229 6.40 -10.83 19.72
C LYS A 229 6.68 -12.07 18.86
N ILE A 230 5.63 -12.74 18.40
CA ILE A 230 5.72 -14.06 17.75
C ILE A 230 6.00 -13.92 16.25
N ALA A 231 5.23 -13.09 15.53
CA ALA A 231 5.26 -13.06 14.07
C ALA A 231 6.66 -12.74 13.49
N PRO A 232 7.43 -11.77 14.01
CA PRO A 232 8.78 -11.48 13.51
C PRO A 232 9.77 -12.65 13.66
N ALA A 233 9.52 -13.57 14.58
CA ALA A 233 10.38 -14.72 14.85
C ALA A 233 9.89 -16.03 14.19
N LEU A 234 8.78 -15.99 13.46
CA LEU A 234 8.25 -17.17 12.80
C LEU A 234 8.97 -17.47 11.47
N PRO A 235 9.15 -18.76 11.12
CA PRO A 235 9.52 -19.16 9.78
C PRO A 235 8.50 -18.67 8.75
N LEU A 236 8.97 -18.37 7.52
CA LEU A 236 8.13 -17.87 6.44
C LEU A 236 6.91 -18.76 6.13
N ALA A 237 7.08 -20.08 6.24
CA ALA A 237 6.03 -21.06 5.97
C ALA A 237 4.89 -21.04 7.01
N ASP A 238 5.13 -20.45 8.19
CA ASP A 238 4.14 -20.38 9.26
C ASP A 238 3.33 -19.08 9.20
N LEU A 239 3.81 -18.03 8.52
CA LEU A 239 3.18 -16.71 8.55
C LEU A 239 1.73 -16.74 8.05
N GLY A 240 1.43 -17.44 6.95
CA GLY A 240 0.06 -17.53 6.46
C GLY A 240 -0.88 -18.18 7.48
N SER A 241 -0.45 -19.29 8.09
CA SER A 241 -1.26 -19.95 9.12
C SER A 241 -1.36 -19.13 10.40
N PHE A 242 -0.36 -18.32 10.72
CA PHE A 242 -0.36 -17.44 11.89
C PHE A 242 -1.36 -16.28 11.72
N PHE A 243 -1.35 -15.62 10.57
CA PHE A 243 -2.28 -14.51 10.30
C PHE A 243 -3.67 -14.96 9.82
N ALA A 244 -3.90 -16.27 9.64
CA ALA A 244 -5.20 -16.81 9.21
C ALA A 244 -6.39 -16.31 10.05
N ILE A 245 -6.17 -16.11 11.36
CA ILE A 245 -7.17 -15.58 12.29
C ILE A 245 -7.62 -14.14 11.97
N VAL A 246 -6.82 -13.35 11.24
CA VAL A 246 -7.17 -11.98 10.84
C VAL A 246 -8.26 -11.95 9.77
N TRP A 247 -8.36 -13.01 8.97
CA TRP A 247 -9.29 -13.12 7.84
C TRP A 247 -10.19 -14.37 7.95
N GLY A 248 -10.74 -14.64 9.13
CA GLY A 248 -11.78 -15.68 9.27
C GLY A 248 -11.29 -17.11 9.13
N ASN A 249 -9.98 -17.37 9.09
CA ASN A 249 -9.38 -18.66 8.73
C ASN A 249 -9.77 -19.16 7.32
N HIS A 250 -10.15 -18.27 6.41
CA HIS A 250 -10.37 -18.66 5.01
C HIS A 250 -9.05 -19.12 4.38
N LYS A 251 -9.07 -20.34 3.84
CA LYS A 251 -7.88 -20.98 3.26
C LYS A 251 -7.41 -20.27 2.00
N GLU A 252 -8.34 -19.69 1.24
CA GLU A 252 -8.08 -18.98 -0.02
C GLU A 252 -7.23 -17.73 0.24
N PHE A 253 -7.61 -16.91 1.23
CA PHE A 253 -6.81 -15.77 1.68
C PHE A 253 -5.45 -16.19 2.22
N THR A 254 -5.40 -17.29 2.99
CA THR A 254 -4.15 -17.82 3.53
C THR A 254 -3.17 -18.26 2.42
N GLN A 255 -3.68 -18.93 1.39
CA GLN A 255 -2.89 -19.42 0.26
C GLN A 255 -2.35 -18.28 -0.59
N VAL A 256 -3.19 -17.29 -0.94
CA VAL A 256 -2.73 -16.13 -1.73
C VAL A 256 -1.73 -15.30 -0.92
N PHE A 257 -1.95 -15.10 0.38
CA PHE A 257 -0.98 -14.44 1.26
C PHE A 257 0.38 -15.16 1.23
N GLN A 258 0.39 -16.48 1.43
CA GLN A 258 1.60 -17.28 1.46
C GLN A 258 2.37 -17.18 0.12
N ARG A 259 1.67 -17.26 -1.01
CA ARG A 259 2.26 -17.10 -2.36
C ARG A 259 2.92 -15.73 -2.54
N LEU A 260 2.28 -14.66 -2.06
CA LEU A 260 2.80 -13.30 -2.16
C LEU A 260 4.01 -13.07 -1.23
N VAL A 261 3.97 -13.59 -0.01
CA VAL A 261 5.08 -13.54 0.95
C VAL A 261 6.30 -14.33 0.45
N GLU A 262 6.09 -15.48 -0.20
CA GLU A 262 7.16 -16.20 -0.90
C GLU A 262 7.74 -15.42 -2.09
N GLY A 263 6.92 -14.64 -2.79
CA GLY A 263 7.40 -13.68 -3.78
C GLY A 263 8.28 -12.60 -3.18
N LEU A 264 7.87 -12.02 -2.05
CA LEU A 264 8.66 -11.01 -1.32
C LEU A 264 9.98 -11.57 -0.79
N SER A 265 9.99 -12.80 -0.28
CA SER A 265 11.22 -13.41 0.26
C SER A 265 12.27 -13.65 -0.84
N LYS A 266 11.84 -14.00 -2.06
CA LYS A 266 12.74 -14.16 -3.22
C LYS A 266 13.46 -12.87 -3.59
N ILE A 267 12.84 -11.70 -3.39
CA ILE A 267 13.48 -10.40 -3.60
C ILE A 267 14.11 -9.83 -2.33
N GLY A 268 14.32 -10.66 -1.30
CA GLY A 268 14.92 -10.25 -0.03
C GLY A 268 14.10 -9.19 0.72
N PHE A 269 12.79 -9.13 0.49
CA PHE A 269 11.88 -8.10 1.02
C PHE A 269 12.25 -6.67 0.61
N ALA A 270 12.88 -6.50 -0.55
CA ALA A 270 13.22 -5.18 -1.09
C ALA A 270 11.95 -4.33 -1.31
N THR A 271 11.97 -3.09 -0.81
CA THR A 271 10.89 -2.11 -1.01
C THR A 271 10.95 -1.41 -2.36
N THR A 272 12.03 -1.61 -3.12
CA THR A 272 12.22 -1.11 -4.48
C THR A 272 12.81 -2.21 -5.33
N ALA A 273 12.27 -2.38 -6.54
CA ALA A 273 12.80 -3.27 -7.57
C ALA A 273 12.78 -2.56 -8.93
N TYR A 274 13.58 -3.05 -9.87
CA TYR A 274 13.66 -2.51 -11.22
C TYR A 274 13.28 -3.59 -12.23
N ALA A 275 12.44 -3.25 -13.19
CA ALA A 275 11.90 -4.19 -14.18
C ALA A 275 12.32 -3.81 -15.60
N PRO A 276 12.45 -4.79 -16.51
CA PRO A 276 12.69 -4.54 -17.92
C PRO A 276 11.43 -3.99 -18.60
N MET A 277 11.57 -3.41 -19.78
CA MET A 277 10.44 -2.89 -20.59
C MET A 277 9.33 -3.93 -20.81
N ALA A 278 9.69 -5.23 -20.80
CA ALA A 278 8.76 -6.36 -20.87
C ALA A 278 7.71 -6.39 -19.73
N ALA A 279 7.89 -5.61 -18.65
CA ALA A 279 6.89 -5.45 -17.60
C ALA A 279 5.67 -4.63 -18.07
N LEU A 280 5.86 -3.70 -19.02
CA LEU A 280 4.79 -2.82 -19.52
C LEU A 280 4.34 -3.19 -20.94
N VAL A 281 5.24 -3.72 -21.77
CA VAL A 281 4.98 -4.00 -23.18
C VAL A 281 5.20 -5.50 -23.48
N PRO A 282 4.26 -6.18 -24.18
CA PRO A 282 3.01 -5.65 -24.73
C PRO A 282 1.91 -5.44 -23.67
N ARG A 283 0.99 -4.49 -23.93
CA ARG A 283 -0.07 -4.04 -22.99
C ARG A 283 -0.89 -5.18 -22.39
N GLN A 284 -1.19 -6.20 -23.18
CA GLN A 284 -2.01 -7.35 -22.79
C GLN A 284 -1.38 -8.19 -21.67
N SER A 285 -0.05 -8.10 -21.54
CA SER A 285 0.70 -8.75 -20.47
C SER A 285 1.26 -7.74 -19.47
N SER A 286 0.83 -6.47 -19.49
CA SER A 286 1.42 -5.47 -18.60
C SER A 286 1.12 -5.78 -17.13
N ILE A 287 2.10 -5.56 -16.24
CA ILE A 287 1.90 -5.70 -14.78
C ILE A 287 0.90 -4.69 -14.21
N ILE A 288 0.59 -3.64 -14.97
CA ILE A 288 -0.39 -2.65 -14.55
C ILE A 288 -1.82 -3.13 -14.84
N ASP A 289 -1.99 -4.09 -15.74
CA ASP A 289 -3.29 -4.64 -16.12
C ASP A 289 -3.87 -5.51 -15.00
N VAL A 290 -5.08 -5.17 -14.57
CA VAL A 290 -5.84 -5.92 -13.56
C VAL A 290 -6.01 -7.41 -13.91
N ALA A 291 -5.99 -7.77 -15.19
CA ALA A 291 -6.07 -9.15 -15.65
C ALA A 291 -4.96 -10.03 -15.06
N GLN A 292 -3.78 -9.46 -14.78
CA GLN A 292 -2.66 -10.19 -14.16
C GLN A 292 -3.02 -10.70 -12.75
N LEU A 293 -3.86 -9.99 -12.01
CA LEU A 293 -4.29 -10.44 -10.67
C LEU A 293 -5.22 -11.66 -10.73
N TYR A 294 -5.98 -11.83 -11.82
CA TYR A 294 -6.84 -13.00 -12.02
C TYR A 294 -6.06 -14.26 -12.37
N LEU A 295 -4.76 -14.15 -12.60
CA LEU A 295 -3.84 -15.27 -12.87
C LEU A 295 -3.14 -15.76 -11.59
N LEU A 296 -3.38 -15.14 -10.43
CA LEU A 296 -2.74 -15.53 -9.16
C LEU A 296 -3.12 -16.93 -8.68
N ASP A 297 -4.30 -17.43 -9.04
CA ASP A 297 -4.74 -18.80 -8.69
C ASP A 297 -4.56 -19.80 -9.84
N LYS A 298 -3.99 -19.34 -10.96
CA LYS A 298 -3.78 -20.16 -12.13
C LYS A 298 -2.32 -20.61 -12.19
N ASP A 299 -2.08 -21.71 -12.90
CA ASP A 299 -0.74 -22.18 -13.27
C ASP A 299 -0.14 -21.27 -14.36
N ASP A 300 -0.04 -19.97 -14.06
CA ASP A 300 0.64 -19.01 -14.91
C ASP A 300 2.16 -19.20 -14.81
N THR A 301 2.78 -19.40 -15.98
CA THR A 301 4.23 -19.58 -16.14
C THR A 301 4.92 -18.32 -16.63
N SER A 302 4.18 -17.22 -16.81
CA SER A 302 4.74 -15.92 -17.19
C SER A 302 5.66 -15.40 -16.09
N MET A 303 6.96 -15.47 -16.33
CA MET A 303 7.99 -14.97 -15.43
C MET A 303 8.44 -13.57 -15.86
N LEU A 304 8.81 -12.75 -14.89
CA LEU A 304 9.41 -11.44 -15.06
C LEU A 304 10.66 -11.38 -14.18
N GLU A 305 11.79 -11.08 -14.81
CA GLU A 305 13.04 -10.85 -14.10
C GLU A 305 13.10 -9.41 -13.59
N LEU A 306 13.53 -9.25 -12.33
CA LEU A 306 13.66 -7.98 -11.65
C LEU A 306 15.12 -7.81 -11.21
N SER A 307 15.67 -6.60 -11.36
CA SER A 307 16.91 -6.21 -10.71
C SER A 307 16.61 -5.56 -9.37
N LEU A 308 17.36 -5.94 -8.34
CA LEU A 308 17.31 -5.34 -7.01
C LEU A 308 18.30 -4.18 -6.89
N PRO A 309 18.18 -3.32 -5.86
CA PRO A 309 19.09 -2.18 -5.67
C PRO A 309 20.57 -2.56 -5.48
N ASP A 310 20.84 -3.77 -5.02
CA ASP A 310 22.19 -4.32 -4.87
C ASP A 310 22.75 -4.93 -6.18
N GLY A 311 21.98 -4.89 -7.27
CA GLY A 311 22.35 -5.43 -8.58
C GLY A 311 22.03 -6.91 -8.78
N GLN A 312 21.50 -7.61 -7.77
CA GLN A 312 21.06 -8.99 -7.96
C GLN A 312 19.79 -9.05 -8.82
N THR A 313 19.68 -10.10 -9.64
CA THR A 313 18.51 -10.33 -10.49
C THR A 313 17.71 -11.51 -9.96
N MET A 314 16.40 -11.35 -9.82
CA MET A 314 15.48 -12.37 -9.33
C MET A 314 14.30 -12.52 -10.27
N SER A 315 13.83 -13.75 -10.48
CA SER A 315 12.69 -14.03 -11.35
C SER A 315 11.44 -14.32 -10.50
N LEU A 316 10.36 -13.58 -10.76
CA LEU A 316 9.06 -13.76 -10.14
C LEU A 316 7.99 -14.01 -11.20
N GLN A 317 6.90 -14.67 -10.81
CA GLN A 317 5.72 -14.70 -11.68
C GLN A 317 5.18 -13.29 -11.86
N ARG A 318 4.81 -12.96 -13.10
CA ARG A 318 4.31 -11.63 -13.48
C ARG A 318 3.06 -11.24 -12.70
N SER A 319 2.16 -12.17 -12.45
CA SER A 319 0.97 -11.98 -11.61
C SER A 319 1.35 -11.61 -10.16
N VAL A 320 2.40 -12.24 -9.62
CA VAL A 320 2.95 -11.93 -8.29
C VAL A 320 3.61 -10.55 -8.29
N VAL A 321 4.37 -10.17 -9.32
CA VAL A 321 4.93 -8.81 -9.43
C VAL A 321 3.81 -7.77 -9.50
N SER A 322 2.79 -7.99 -10.33
CA SER A 322 1.60 -7.13 -10.41
C SER A 322 0.92 -6.99 -9.04
N ALA A 323 0.74 -8.09 -8.30
CA ALA A 323 0.13 -8.07 -6.99
C ALA A 323 0.98 -7.33 -5.94
N LEU A 324 2.29 -7.53 -5.94
CA LEU A 324 3.22 -6.95 -4.97
C LEU A 324 3.66 -5.51 -5.30
N THR A 325 3.37 -4.99 -6.50
CA THR A 325 3.76 -3.61 -6.85
C THR A 325 2.73 -2.61 -6.31
N ALA A 326 3.17 -1.66 -5.49
CA ALA A 326 2.35 -0.54 -5.02
C ALA A 326 2.29 0.59 -6.07
N GLU A 327 3.44 0.97 -6.59
CA GLU A 327 3.65 2.10 -7.48
C GLU A 327 4.63 1.70 -8.59
N PHE A 328 4.43 2.21 -9.81
CA PHE A 328 5.55 2.35 -10.75
C PHE A 328 5.76 3.82 -11.12
N VAL A 329 7.02 4.15 -11.40
CA VAL A 329 7.45 5.50 -11.77
C VAL A 329 7.54 5.62 -13.29
N LEU A 330 6.82 6.59 -13.86
CA LEU A 330 6.85 6.97 -15.26
C LEU A 330 7.57 8.32 -15.40
N PRO A 331 8.86 8.33 -15.78
CA PRO A 331 9.58 9.57 -16.07
C PRO A 331 9.02 10.20 -17.35
N MET A 332 8.73 11.50 -17.32
CA MET A 332 8.16 12.23 -18.46
C MET A 332 9.26 12.80 -19.38
N GLN A 333 9.02 12.74 -20.68
CA GLN A 333 9.96 13.25 -21.69
C GLN A 333 9.98 14.78 -21.74
N ASP A 334 8.80 15.39 -21.82
CA ASP A 334 8.61 16.83 -21.98
C ASP A 334 7.94 17.39 -20.71
N LEU A 335 8.37 18.58 -20.27
CA LEU A 335 7.73 19.29 -19.15
C LEU A 335 6.37 19.86 -19.60
N PRO A 336 5.23 19.43 -19.03
CA PRO A 336 3.92 19.88 -19.48
C PRO A 336 3.55 21.27 -18.94
N ASP A 337 3.86 21.56 -17.68
CA ASP A 337 3.68 22.86 -17.02
C ASP A 337 4.82 23.07 -15.99
N PRO A 338 5.29 24.31 -15.76
CA PRO A 338 6.32 24.61 -14.76
C PRO A 338 6.08 24.02 -13.37
N MET A 339 4.83 23.83 -12.93
CA MET A 339 4.53 23.22 -11.63
C MET A 339 5.11 21.81 -11.46
N PHE A 340 5.23 21.06 -12.56
CA PHE A 340 5.73 19.67 -12.55
C PHE A 340 7.26 19.57 -12.42
N GLN A 341 7.97 20.69 -12.33
CA GLN A 341 9.39 20.68 -11.97
C GLN A 341 9.61 20.27 -10.51
N GLN A 342 8.62 20.48 -9.64
CA GLN A 342 8.69 20.22 -8.20
C GLN A 342 7.51 19.40 -7.69
N THR A 343 6.60 19.00 -8.58
CA THR A 343 5.37 18.31 -8.26
C THR A 343 5.20 17.09 -9.15
N ASP A 344 4.85 15.96 -8.57
CA ASP A 344 4.50 14.74 -9.28
C ASP A 344 2.98 14.63 -9.45
N LEU A 345 2.54 13.83 -10.42
CA LEU A 345 1.14 13.43 -10.58
C LEU A 345 0.98 11.96 -10.22
N LEU A 346 -0.08 11.62 -9.47
CA LEU A 346 -0.43 10.24 -9.13
C LEU A 346 -1.76 9.87 -9.81
N ASP A 347 -1.74 8.83 -10.65
CA ASP A 347 -2.96 8.17 -11.13
C ASP A 347 -3.25 6.97 -10.23
N PHE A 348 -4.34 7.07 -9.47
CA PHE A 348 -4.79 5.97 -8.61
C PHE A 348 -5.72 5.03 -9.38
N PRO A 349 -5.63 3.71 -9.10
CA PRO A 349 -6.65 2.79 -9.57
C PRO A 349 -8.02 3.21 -9.01
N GLY A 350 -9.08 3.05 -9.80
CA GLY A 350 -10.40 3.57 -9.46
C GLY A 350 -11.06 2.85 -8.30
N ALA A 351 -11.79 3.61 -7.48
CA ALA A 351 -12.57 3.05 -6.38
C ALA A 351 -13.66 2.11 -6.93
N ARG A 352 -13.83 0.95 -6.28
CA ARG A 352 -14.75 -0.11 -6.71
C ARG A 352 -15.77 -0.40 -5.63
N ASN A 353 -16.96 -0.81 -6.06
CA ASN A 353 -17.98 -1.30 -5.15
C ASN A 353 -17.54 -2.63 -4.54
N ARG A 354 -17.84 -2.77 -3.25
CA ARG A 354 -17.57 -3.96 -2.46
C ARG A 354 -18.61 -5.04 -2.74
N PHE A 355 -18.21 -6.29 -2.59
CA PHE A 355 -19.15 -7.40 -2.64
C PHE A 355 -19.91 -7.53 -1.32
N SER A 356 -21.21 -7.78 -1.41
CA SER A 356 -22.09 -8.00 -0.26
C SER A 356 -22.56 -9.44 -0.11
N ASP A 357 -22.23 -10.30 -1.08
CA ASP A 357 -22.47 -11.74 -0.99
C ASP A 357 -21.46 -12.39 -0.03
N PRO A 358 -21.81 -13.54 0.58
CA PRO A 358 -20.88 -14.34 1.36
C PRO A 358 -19.59 -14.63 0.59
N LEU A 359 -18.45 -14.56 1.29
CA LEU A 359 -17.12 -14.73 0.71
C LEU A 359 -16.98 -16.07 -0.04
N GLU A 360 -17.58 -17.14 0.47
CA GLU A 360 -17.56 -18.48 -0.12
C GLU A 360 -18.08 -18.50 -1.56
N ARG A 361 -19.08 -17.67 -1.87
CA ARG A 361 -19.61 -17.57 -3.24
C ARG A 361 -18.59 -16.95 -4.19
N THR A 362 -17.85 -15.96 -3.70
CA THR A 362 -16.84 -15.27 -4.50
C THR A 362 -15.59 -16.14 -4.69
N PHE A 363 -15.20 -16.93 -3.68
CA PHE A 363 -14.05 -17.83 -3.80
C PHE A 363 -14.20 -18.88 -4.92
N VAL A 364 -15.43 -19.34 -5.17
CA VAL A 364 -15.70 -20.34 -6.21
C VAL A 364 -16.02 -19.73 -7.58
N ASP A 365 -15.93 -18.40 -7.74
CA ASP A 365 -16.18 -17.73 -9.01
C ASP A 365 -15.08 -18.10 -10.04
N PRO A 366 -15.43 -18.80 -11.14
CA PRO A 366 -14.47 -19.20 -12.17
C PRO A 366 -13.85 -18.01 -12.91
N GLU A 367 -14.43 -16.81 -12.82
CA GLU A 367 -13.90 -15.59 -13.44
C GLU A 367 -12.86 -14.85 -12.58
N GLY A 368 -12.16 -15.56 -11.69
CA GLY A 368 -11.02 -15.05 -10.95
C GLY A 368 -11.36 -14.59 -9.52
N GLY A 369 -12.20 -15.35 -8.82
CA GLY A 369 -12.70 -15.09 -7.45
C GLY A 369 -11.73 -14.37 -6.51
N ILE A 370 -10.63 -15.02 -6.09
CA ILE A 370 -9.67 -14.39 -5.18
C ILE A 370 -8.99 -13.17 -5.79
N GLY A 371 -8.72 -13.18 -7.10
CA GLY A 371 -8.04 -12.09 -7.79
C GLY A 371 -8.90 -10.82 -7.80
N ARG A 372 -10.22 -10.98 -7.92
CA ARG A 372 -11.21 -9.89 -7.80
C ARG A 372 -11.24 -9.31 -6.38
N LEU A 373 -11.27 -10.19 -5.37
CA LEU A 373 -11.24 -9.82 -3.96
C LEU A 373 -9.94 -9.10 -3.57
N LEU A 374 -8.80 -9.63 -3.99
CA LEU A 374 -7.49 -9.04 -3.74
C LEU A 374 -7.36 -7.68 -4.44
N LEU A 375 -7.84 -7.55 -5.68
CA LEU A 375 -7.84 -6.27 -6.38
C LEU A 375 -8.65 -5.21 -5.64
N ARG A 376 -9.83 -5.53 -5.08
CA ARG A 376 -10.62 -4.59 -4.28
C ARG A 376 -9.89 -4.14 -3.01
N GLY A 377 -9.39 -5.12 -2.24
CA GLY A 377 -8.60 -4.83 -1.04
C GLY A 377 -7.37 -3.99 -1.36
N LYS A 378 -6.62 -4.36 -2.39
CA LYS A 378 -5.38 -3.69 -2.78
C LYS A 378 -5.65 -2.23 -3.17
N VAL A 379 -6.66 -1.97 -4.00
CA VAL A 379 -6.98 -0.60 -4.43
C VAL A 379 -7.36 0.29 -3.26
N ALA A 380 -8.19 -0.22 -2.35
CA ALA A 380 -8.58 0.55 -1.16
C ALA A 380 -7.41 0.75 -0.20
N TYR A 381 -6.64 -0.31 0.05
CA TYR A 381 -5.47 -0.25 0.91
C TYR A 381 -4.40 0.70 0.37
N LEU A 382 -4.13 0.71 -0.93
CA LEU A 382 -3.19 1.65 -1.55
C LEU A 382 -3.60 3.10 -1.29
N PHE A 383 -4.89 3.41 -1.39
CA PHE A 383 -5.37 4.74 -1.06
C PHE A 383 -5.15 5.08 0.43
N ASP A 384 -5.55 4.20 1.34
CA ASP A 384 -5.34 4.38 2.79
C ASP A 384 -3.86 4.60 3.11
N ARG A 385 -2.98 3.74 2.58
CA ARG A 385 -1.54 3.83 2.75
C ARG A 385 -1.00 5.19 2.31
N TYR A 386 -1.39 5.68 1.14
CA TYR A 386 -0.88 6.96 0.63
C TYR A 386 -1.39 8.17 1.41
N VAL A 387 -2.62 8.10 1.92
CA VAL A 387 -3.16 9.11 2.84
C VAL A 387 -2.38 9.11 4.16
N GLU A 388 -2.13 7.93 4.73
CA GLU A 388 -1.41 7.77 5.98
C GLU A 388 0.06 8.16 5.88
N ASP A 389 0.70 7.83 4.77
CA ASP A 389 2.09 8.17 4.48
C ASP A 389 2.25 9.65 4.07
N GLN A 390 1.16 10.43 4.02
CA GLN A 390 1.14 11.83 3.56
C GLN A 390 1.72 12.04 2.16
N LYS A 391 1.52 11.06 1.27
CA LYS A 391 1.98 11.11 -0.13
C LYS A 391 0.98 11.77 -1.07
N ILE A 392 -0.20 12.17 -0.59
CA ILE A 392 -1.21 12.91 -1.36
C ILE A 392 -1.34 14.31 -0.76
N ASN A 393 -0.75 15.31 -1.40
CA ASN A 393 -0.74 16.68 -0.89
C ASN A 393 -1.92 17.51 -1.42
N ALA A 394 -2.33 17.23 -2.65
CA ALA A 394 -3.54 17.76 -3.26
C ALA A 394 -4.26 16.64 -4.01
N MET A 395 -5.59 16.76 -4.15
CA MET A 395 -6.42 15.77 -4.80
C MET A 395 -7.34 16.42 -5.83
N LEU A 396 -7.31 15.92 -7.05
CA LEU A 396 -8.25 16.20 -8.13
C LEU A 396 -9.29 15.08 -8.17
N LEU A 397 -10.53 15.44 -7.87
CA LEU A 397 -11.63 14.50 -7.81
C LEU A 397 -12.32 14.41 -9.18
N CYS A 398 -12.25 13.24 -9.81
CA CYS A 398 -12.82 12.96 -11.12
C CYS A 398 -14.16 12.20 -10.97
N ILE A 399 -15.26 12.94 -10.94
CA ILE A 399 -16.62 12.42 -10.83
C ILE A 399 -17.40 12.78 -12.09
N ARG A 400 -18.09 11.81 -12.69
CA ARG A 400 -19.05 12.06 -13.79
C ARG A 400 -20.25 12.82 -13.26
N ASP A 401 -20.89 13.60 -14.13
CA ASP A 401 -22.19 14.23 -13.84
C ASP A 401 -23.32 13.18 -13.88
N SER A 402 -23.29 12.26 -12.93
CA SER A 402 -24.25 11.16 -12.75
C SER A 402 -24.36 10.81 -11.27
N ASN A 403 -25.34 9.98 -10.90
CA ASN A 403 -25.44 9.46 -9.54
C ASN A 403 -24.11 8.78 -9.14
N MET A 404 -23.61 9.08 -7.95
CA MET A 404 -22.41 8.42 -7.41
C MET A 404 -22.75 6.97 -7.05
N ASP A 405 -22.31 6.04 -7.88
CA ASP A 405 -22.51 4.60 -7.63
C ASP A 405 -21.56 4.03 -6.57
N THR A 406 -20.52 4.78 -6.16
CA THR A 406 -19.54 4.37 -5.14
C THR A 406 -19.85 4.98 -3.78
N ILE A 407 -20.42 4.16 -2.89
CA ILE A 407 -20.94 4.56 -1.58
C ILE A 407 -19.83 5.10 -0.64
N ASP A 408 -18.61 4.59 -0.74
CA ASP A 408 -17.52 4.90 0.21
C ASP A 408 -16.69 6.15 -0.09
N LEU A 409 -16.84 6.74 -1.27
CA LEU A 409 -15.96 7.83 -1.74
C LEU A 409 -15.95 9.07 -0.82
N PRO A 410 -17.08 9.58 -0.29
CA PRO A 410 -17.08 10.74 0.59
C PRO A 410 -16.28 10.50 1.88
N ARG A 411 -16.42 9.32 2.49
CA ARG A 411 -15.72 8.95 3.72
C ARG A 411 -14.20 8.92 3.53
N LEU A 412 -13.75 8.38 2.39
CA LEU A 412 -12.34 8.35 2.03
C LEU A 412 -11.74 9.76 1.89
N ILE A 413 -12.48 10.68 1.26
CA ILE A 413 -12.07 12.07 1.09
C ILE A 413 -12.05 12.80 2.44
N GLU A 414 -13.07 12.62 3.28
CA GLU A 414 -13.12 13.23 4.61
C GLU A 414 -11.95 12.77 5.50
N ASN A 415 -11.58 11.49 5.44
CA ASN A 415 -10.42 10.96 6.14
C ASN A 415 -9.12 11.62 5.64
N TRP A 416 -8.93 11.72 4.31
CA TRP A 416 -7.78 12.42 3.73
C TRP A 416 -7.71 13.90 4.14
N ILE A 417 -8.84 14.62 4.10
CA ILE A 417 -8.92 16.02 4.56
C ILE A 417 -8.49 16.10 6.02
N GLY A 418 -9.06 15.26 6.89
CA GLY A 418 -8.75 15.27 8.32
C GLY A 418 -7.28 15.02 8.64
N LEU A 419 -6.62 14.12 7.89
CA LEU A 419 -5.21 13.73 8.11
C LEU A 419 -4.19 14.64 7.42
N THR A 420 -4.58 15.32 6.34
CA THR A 420 -3.66 16.11 5.50
C THR A 420 -3.85 17.61 5.69
N GLN A 421 -5.10 18.08 5.67
CA GLN A 421 -5.43 19.51 5.75
C GLN A 421 -5.84 19.93 7.17
N GLY A 422 -6.14 18.96 8.04
CA GLY A 422 -6.70 19.15 9.37
C GLY A 422 -8.23 19.19 9.36
N GLN A 423 -8.84 19.11 10.54
CA GLN A 423 -10.30 19.13 10.65
C GLN A 423 -10.84 20.48 10.16
N PRO A 424 -11.79 20.50 9.21
CA PRO A 424 -12.41 21.74 8.78
C PRO A 424 -13.03 22.43 10.00
N ARG A 425 -12.76 23.73 10.18
CA ARG A 425 -13.54 24.54 11.13
C ARG A 425 -15.00 24.38 10.73
N ARG A 426 -15.82 23.76 11.58
CA ARG A 426 -17.25 23.52 11.30
C ARG A 426 -17.90 24.84 10.86
N CYS A 427 -18.09 25.00 9.55
CA CYS A 427 -18.88 26.09 9.02
C CYS A 427 -20.32 25.60 9.07
N ALA A 428 -21.12 26.14 9.99
CA ALA A 428 -22.46 25.64 10.33
C ALA A 428 -23.51 25.71 9.20
N SER A 429 -23.12 25.99 7.95
CA SER A 429 -24.04 26.32 6.86
C SER A 429 -23.72 25.72 5.48
N ARG A 430 -22.70 24.85 5.33
CA ARG A 430 -22.42 24.20 4.03
C ARG A 430 -21.96 22.74 4.15
N PRO A 431 -22.35 21.86 3.21
CA PRO A 431 -21.84 20.49 3.17
C PRO A 431 -20.31 20.47 2.92
N PRO A 432 -19.59 19.52 3.53
CA PRO A 432 -18.12 19.49 3.62
C PRO A 432 -17.37 19.44 2.28
N ALA A 433 -18.03 19.09 1.17
CA ALA A 433 -17.42 18.96 -0.16
C ALA A 433 -17.29 20.30 -0.93
N SER A 434 -17.50 21.46 -0.30
CA SER A 434 -17.60 22.75 -1.01
C SER A 434 -16.64 23.86 -0.53
N CYS A 435 -15.55 23.49 0.15
CA CYS A 435 -14.41 24.40 0.30
C CYS A 435 -13.29 23.96 -0.65
N PHE A 436 -12.79 24.90 -1.45
CA PHE A 436 -11.45 25.02 -2.06
C PHE A 436 -11.51 25.43 -3.54
N LEU A 437 -11.79 26.71 -3.77
CA LEU A 437 -11.17 27.56 -4.79
C LEU A 437 -11.24 29.00 -4.23
N SER A 438 -10.12 29.50 -3.74
CA SER A 438 -9.87 30.93 -3.49
C SER A 438 -8.41 31.22 -3.70
#